data_AF-W8CC09-F1
#
_entry.id   AF-W8CC09-F1
#
_cell.length_a   1.000
_cell.length_b   1.000
_cell.length_c   1.000
_cell.angle_alpha   90.00
_cell.angle_beta   90.00
_cell.angle_gamma   90.00
#
_symmetry.space_group_name_H-M   'P 1'
#
loop_
_entity.id
_entity.type
_entity.pdbx_description
1 polymer ?
#
loop_
_entity_poly.entity_id
_entity_poly.type
_entity_poly.pdbx_seq_one_letter_code
_entity_poly.pdbx_strand_id
1 'polypeptide(L)'
;TSYTELEIVSLFLFIIIRIDIFFFYLLHSFDIHETCLLRSVCELAQHPFDDDHHTMLTELLTFMLTPSLHQGFAKHETVYREAYEAAELQGFLGENCTALYADCQKDILSVVTK
;
A
#
# COMPACT_ATOMS: atom_id res chain seq x y z
N THR A 1 1.25 17.83 28.43
CA THR A 1 0.69 17.88 27.06
C THR A 1 1.55 17.04 26.12
N SER A 2 1.65 15.72 26.37
CA SER A 2 2.59 14.86 25.63
C SER A 2 2.07 13.41 25.51
N TYR A 3 1.38 12.91 26.53
CA TYR A 3 0.80 11.56 26.49
C TYR A 3 -0.42 11.43 25.56
N THR A 4 -1.26 12.46 25.44
CA THR A 4 -2.45 12.45 24.57
C THR A 4 -2.09 12.47 23.08
N GLU A 5 -0.99 13.11 22.68
CA GLU A 5 -0.54 13.07 21.27
C GLU A 5 0.00 11.70 20.88
N LEU A 6 0.76 11.03 21.76
CA LEU A 6 1.21 9.66 21.49
C LEU A 6 0.06 8.65 21.46
N GLU A 7 -0.96 8.80 22.30
CA GLU A 7 -2.16 7.93 22.23
C GLU A 7 -2.99 8.20 20.97
N ILE A 8 -3.12 9.46 20.53
CA ILE A 8 -3.80 9.79 19.28
C ILE A 8 -3.03 9.27 18.07
N VAL A 9 -1.70 9.43 18.03
CA VAL A 9 -0.87 8.87 16.95
C VAL A 9 -0.94 7.35 16.96
N SER A 10 -0.95 6.71 18.13
CA SER A 10 -1.11 5.25 18.26
C SER A 10 -2.51 4.77 17.87
N LEU A 11 -3.58 5.52 18.19
CA LEU A 11 -4.94 5.24 17.72
C LEU A 11 -5.09 5.46 16.21
N PHE A 12 -4.47 6.51 15.67
CA PHE A 12 -4.40 6.74 14.23
C PHE A 12 -3.64 5.60 13.57
N LEU A 13 -2.50 5.17 14.11
CA LEU A 13 -1.76 3.99 13.66
C LEU A 13 -2.63 2.73 13.74
N PHE A 14 -3.40 2.53 14.80
CA PHE A 14 -4.32 1.38 14.95
C PHE A 14 -5.51 1.42 13.99
N ILE A 15 -6.06 2.61 13.72
CA ILE A 15 -7.12 2.82 12.72
C ILE A 15 -6.53 2.55 11.34
N ILE A 16 -5.33 3.06 11.04
CA ILE A 16 -4.56 2.85 9.81
C ILE A 16 -4.22 1.37 9.58
N ILE A 17 -3.70 0.66 10.59
CA ILE A 17 -3.40 -0.78 10.56
C ILE A 17 -4.66 -1.58 10.22
N ARG A 18 -5.83 -1.07 10.60
CA ARG A 18 -7.13 -1.64 10.22
C ARG A 18 -7.61 -1.20 8.85
N ILE A 19 -7.20 -0.03 8.34
CA ILE A 19 -7.48 0.38 6.96
C ILE A 19 -6.72 -0.57 6.02
N ASP A 20 -5.47 -0.96 6.28
CA ASP A 20 -4.71 -1.93 5.46
C ASP A 20 -5.43 -3.28 5.34
N ILE A 21 -5.89 -3.84 6.48
CA ILE A 21 -6.71 -5.07 6.51
C ILE A 21 -8.07 -4.85 5.84
N PHE A 22 -8.72 -3.71 6.06
CA PHE A 22 -10.00 -3.39 5.44
C PHE A 22 -9.86 -3.24 3.93
N PHE A 23 -8.78 -2.63 3.45
CA PHE A 23 -8.48 -2.44 2.05
C PHE A 23 -8.14 -3.78 1.39
N PHE A 24 -7.37 -4.64 2.06
CA PHE A 24 -7.20 -6.04 1.64
C PHE A 24 -8.54 -6.78 1.52
N TYR A 25 -9.41 -6.66 2.53
CA TYR A 25 -10.74 -7.28 2.51
C TYR A 25 -11.65 -6.70 1.43
N LEU A 26 -11.56 -5.39 1.20
CA LEU A 26 -12.30 -4.66 0.17
C LEU A 26 -11.85 -5.11 -1.22
N LEU A 27 -10.54 -5.18 -1.47
CA LEU A 27 -9.98 -5.65 -2.73
C LEU A 27 -10.32 -7.12 -2.99
N HIS A 28 -10.25 -7.98 -1.97
CA HIS A 28 -10.74 -9.35 -2.05
C HIS A 28 -12.24 -9.41 -2.37
N SER A 29 -13.04 -8.49 -1.81
CA SER A 29 -14.48 -8.37 -2.13
C SER A 29 -14.74 -7.89 -3.57
N PHE A 30 -13.78 -7.23 -4.21
CA PHE A 30 -13.83 -6.77 -5.60
C PHE A 30 -13.22 -7.76 -6.60
N ASP A 31 -12.89 -8.99 -6.19
CA ASP A 31 -12.25 -10.02 -7.03
C ASP A 31 -10.93 -9.51 -7.63
N ILE A 32 -10.14 -8.83 -6.82
CA ILE A 32 -8.79 -8.38 -7.15
C ILE A 32 -7.80 -9.37 -6.53
N HIS A 33 -7.01 -10.02 -7.38
CA HIS A 33 -5.98 -10.96 -6.95
C HIS A 33 -4.92 -10.25 -6.10
N GLU A 34 -4.38 -10.96 -5.11
CA GLU A 34 -3.28 -10.48 -4.26
C GLU A 34 -2.06 -10.00 -5.08
N THR A 35 -1.80 -10.65 -6.22
CA THR A 35 -0.72 -10.28 -7.15
C THR A 35 -0.92 -8.90 -7.76
N CYS A 36 -2.18 -8.45 -7.93
CA CYS A 36 -2.47 -7.10 -8.40
C CYS A 36 -2.20 -6.04 -7.35
N LEU A 37 -2.44 -6.35 -6.07
CA LEU A 37 -2.13 -5.42 -5.00
C LEU A 37 -0.61 -5.26 -4.85
N LEU A 38 0.15 -6.37 -4.90
CA LEU A 38 1.62 -6.33 -4.93
C LEU A 38 2.15 -5.55 -6.14
N ARG A 39 1.54 -5.73 -7.33
CA ARG A 39 1.88 -4.93 -8.50
C ARG A 39 1.67 -3.44 -8.23
N SER A 40 0.54 -3.05 -7.64
CA SER A 40 0.26 -1.64 -7.33
C SER A 40 1.24 -1.05 -6.32
N VAL A 41 1.68 -1.81 -5.31
CA VAL A 41 2.74 -1.38 -4.39
C VAL A 41 4.05 -1.12 -5.14
N CYS A 42 4.45 -2.06 -6.01
CA CYS A 42 5.66 -1.95 -6.82
C CYS A 42 5.60 -0.74 -7.78
N GLU A 43 4.53 -0.63 -8.56
CA GLU A 43 4.36 0.45 -9.55
C GLU A 43 4.31 1.83 -8.86
N LEU A 44 3.67 1.94 -7.69
CA LEU A 44 3.63 3.20 -6.95
C LEU A 44 5.02 3.56 -6.39
N ALA A 45 5.77 2.60 -5.85
CA ALA A 45 7.12 2.85 -5.37
C ALA A 45 8.08 3.28 -6.50
N GLN A 46 7.85 2.79 -7.72
CA GLN A 46 8.59 3.18 -8.92
C GLN A 46 8.13 4.53 -9.48
N HIS A 47 6.83 4.81 -9.40
CA HIS A 47 6.16 5.97 -9.97
C HIS A 47 5.23 6.61 -8.92
N PRO A 48 5.79 7.31 -7.92
CA PRO A 48 4.99 8.02 -6.93
C PRO A 48 4.14 9.10 -7.61
N PHE A 49 2.97 9.41 -7.05
CA PHE A 49 2.11 10.48 -7.57
C PHE A 49 2.87 11.81 -7.62
N ASP A 50 2.71 12.55 -8.72
CA ASP A 50 3.34 13.86 -8.89
C ASP A 50 2.63 14.95 -8.04
N ASP A 51 3.34 16.05 -7.82
CA ASP A 51 2.88 17.18 -7.03
C ASP A 51 1.56 17.80 -7.51
N ASP A 52 1.26 17.73 -8.80
CA ASP A 52 0.00 18.22 -9.38
C ASP A 52 -1.21 17.32 -9.03
N HIS A 53 -0.98 16.11 -8.54
CA HIS A 53 -1.99 15.11 -8.19
C HIS A 53 -2.14 14.89 -6.67
N HIS A 54 -1.63 15.80 -5.83
CA HIS A 54 -1.82 15.75 -4.37
C HIS A 54 -3.28 16.02 -3.99
N THR A 55 -4.02 14.94 -3.81
CA THR A 55 -5.38 14.93 -3.29
C THR A 55 -5.39 14.06 -2.03
N MET A 56 -6.40 14.22 -1.16
CA MET A 56 -6.52 13.33 -0.01
C MET A 56 -6.60 11.84 -0.39
N LEU A 57 -7.11 11.53 -1.59
CA LEU A 57 -7.18 10.16 -2.08
C LEU A 57 -5.79 9.62 -2.45
N THR A 58 -4.97 10.40 -3.15
CA THR A 58 -3.61 9.99 -3.53
C THR A 58 -2.69 9.93 -2.31
N GLU A 59 -2.83 10.83 -1.34
CA GLU A 59 -2.12 10.73 -0.05
C GLU A 59 -2.51 9.46 0.71
N LEU A 60 -3.81 9.12 0.75
CA LEU A 60 -4.28 7.89 1.39
C LEU A 60 -3.72 6.66 0.68
N LEU A 61 -3.73 6.63 -0.65
CA LEU A 61 -3.19 5.52 -1.43
C LEU A 61 -1.68 5.39 -1.27
N THR A 62 -0.94 6.50 -1.30
CA THR A 62 0.50 6.50 -1.03
C THR A 62 0.78 5.90 0.32
N PHE A 63 0.06 6.36 1.34
CA PHE A 63 0.25 5.88 2.69
C PHE A 63 -0.05 4.37 2.83
N MET A 64 -1.13 3.89 2.21
CA MET A 64 -1.58 2.50 2.27
C MET A 64 -0.73 1.53 1.43
N LEU A 65 -0.16 2.00 0.33
CA LEU A 65 0.63 1.19 -0.60
C LEU A 65 2.15 1.38 -0.40
N THR A 66 2.56 2.00 0.70
CA THR A 66 3.97 2.16 1.10
C THR A 66 4.18 1.48 2.46
N PRO A 67 4.22 0.13 2.50
CA PRO A 67 4.26 -0.64 3.75
C PRO A 67 5.45 -0.29 4.64
N SER A 68 6.57 0.21 4.10
CA SER A 68 7.70 0.69 4.90
C SER A 68 7.42 1.96 5.72
N LEU A 69 6.40 2.74 5.34
CA LEU A 69 6.06 4.03 5.97
C LEU A 69 5.28 3.84 7.28
N HIS A 70 4.68 2.68 7.52
CA HIS A 70 3.82 2.41 8.68
C HIS A 70 4.03 0.99 9.25
N GLN A 71 3.61 0.78 10.50
CA GLN A 71 3.64 -0.57 11.12
C GLN A 71 2.34 -1.33 10.83
N GLY A 72 1.95 -1.41 9.55
CA GLY A 72 0.66 -1.96 9.08
C GLY A 72 0.40 -3.43 9.42
N PHE A 73 1.46 -4.19 9.74
CA PHE A 73 1.38 -5.62 9.99
C PHE A 73 1.58 -5.96 11.47
N ALA A 74 0.76 -6.86 12.00
CA ALA A 74 1.01 -7.42 13.32
C ALA A 74 2.30 -8.28 13.28
N LYS A 75 2.96 -8.44 14.44
CA LYS A 75 4.23 -9.20 14.55
C LYS A 75 4.15 -10.64 14.03
N HIS A 76 2.94 -11.21 13.94
CA HIS A 76 2.71 -12.58 13.46
C HIS A 76 2.39 -12.66 11.97
N GLU A 77 2.13 -11.54 11.30
CA GLU A 77 1.79 -11.46 9.87
C GLU A 77 3.05 -11.28 9.00
N THR A 78 4.10 -12.05 9.30
CA THR A 78 5.42 -11.85 8.71
C THR A 78 5.47 -12.14 7.21
N VAL A 79 4.74 -13.16 6.76
CA VAL A 79 4.69 -13.57 5.35
C VAL A 79 4.12 -12.46 4.46
N TYR A 80 3.01 -11.87 4.88
CA TYR A 80 2.40 -10.77 4.13
C TYR A 80 3.29 -9.53 4.17
N ARG A 81 3.80 -9.17 5.35
CA ARG A 81 4.74 -8.04 5.45
C ARG A 81 5.92 -8.17 4.50
N GLU A 82 6.59 -9.32 4.51
CA GLU A 82 7.76 -9.58 3.67
C GLU A 82 7.43 -9.49 2.17
N ALA A 83 6.28 -10.01 1.75
CA ALA A 83 5.85 -9.92 0.35
C ALA A 83 5.61 -8.46 -0.09
N TYR A 84 4.97 -7.65 0.74
CA TYR A 84 4.64 -6.26 0.41
C TYR A 84 5.88 -5.35 0.48
N GLU A 85 6.72 -5.49 1.50
CA GLU A 85 8.00 -4.77 1.60
C GLU A 85 8.94 -5.14 0.43
N ALA A 86 8.93 -6.40 -0.01
CA ALA A 86 9.69 -6.82 -1.19
C ALA A 86 9.16 -6.17 -2.48
N ALA A 87 7.83 -6.09 -2.65
CA ALA A 87 7.22 -5.42 -3.79
C ALA A 87 7.58 -3.93 -3.84
N GLU A 88 7.54 -3.24 -2.70
CA GLU A 88 7.94 -1.84 -2.58
C GLU A 88 9.41 -1.65 -2.97
N LEU A 89 10.30 -2.51 -2.46
CA LEU A 89 11.72 -2.49 -2.77
C LEU A 89 11.98 -2.70 -4.27
N GLN A 90 11.28 -3.64 -4.92
CA GLN A 90 11.42 -3.89 -6.35
C GLN A 90 11.06 -2.65 -7.19
N GLY A 91 9.97 -1.98 -6.82
CA GLY A 91 9.57 -0.72 -7.44
C GLY A 91 10.61 0.37 -7.25
N PHE A 92 11.10 0.54 -6.02
CA PHE A 92 12.16 1.49 -5.68
C PHE A 92 13.47 1.23 -6.46
N LEU A 93 13.82 -0.04 -6.68
CA LEU A 93 14.97 -0.45 -7.49
C LEU A 93 14.75 -0.27 -9.01
N GLY A 94 13.53 0.09 -9.43
CA GLY A 94 13.19 0.29 -10.83
C GLY A 94 13.07 -1.01 -11.61
N GLU A 95 12.74 -2.12 -10.95
CA GLU A 95 12.44 -3.38 -11.63
C GLU A 95 11.18 -3.26 -12.50
N ASN A 96 10.95 -4.24 -13.38
CA ASN A 96 9.74 -4.25 -14.21
C ASN A 96 8.59 -4.90 -13.44
N CYS A 97 7.84 -4.09 -12.69
CA CYS A 97 6.69 -4.52 -11.88
C CYS A 97 5.63 -5.28 -12.70
N THR A 98 5.38 -4.86 -13.94
CA THR A 98 4.43 -5.54 -14.83
C THR A 98 4.89 -6.97 -15.20
N ALA A 99 6.20 -7.19 -15.39
CA ALA A 99 6.75 -8.52 -15.66
C ALA A 99 6.82 -9.40 -14.40
N LEU A 100 7.15 -8.81 -13.24
CA LEU A 100 7.20 -9.51 -11.96
C LEU A 100 5.82 -10.01 -11.52
N TYR A 101 4.78 -9.22 -11.77
CA TYR A 101 3.41 -9.49 -11.37
C TYR A 101 2.50 -9.75 -12.59
N ALA A 102 2.97 -10.57 -13.53
CA ALA A 102 2.29 -10.85 -14.79
C ALA A 102 0.91 -11.53 -14.65
N ASP A 103 0.67 -12.22 -13.53
CA ASP A 103 -0.63 -12.83 -13.22
C ASP A 103 -1.72 -11.79 -12.92
N CYS A 104 -1.34 -10.54 -12.68
CA CYS A 104 -2.28 -9.46 -12.49
C CYS A 104 -2.82 -8.91 -13.82
N GLN A 105 -4.13 -9.09 -14.04
CA GLN A 105 -4.82 -8.57 -15.23
C GLN A 105 -5.48 -7.19 -15.04
N LYS A 106 -5.58 -6.69 -13.80
CA LYS A 106 -6.28 -5.45 -13.45
C LYS A 106 -5.31 -4.44 -12.83
N ASP A 107 -5.12 -3.29 -13.47
CA ASP A 107 -4.33 -2.20 -12.90
C ASP A 107 -5.21 -1.31 -12.00
N ILE A 108 -5.00 -1.38 -10.69
CA ILE A 108 -5.76 -0.61 -9.69
C ILE A 108 -5.40 0.88 -9.77
N LEU A 109 -4.13 1.21 -10.02
CA LEU A 109 -3.67 2.60 -10.05
C LEU A 109 -4.24 3.36 -11.25
N SER A 110 -4.50 2.67 -12.37
CA SER A 110 -5.12 3.25 -13.58
C SER A 110 -6.50 3.89 -13.35
N VAL A 111 -7.18 3.54 -12.26
CA VAL A 111 -8.48 4.15 -11.89
C VAL A 111 -8.29 5.54 -11.28
N VAL A 112 -7.13 5.80 -10.69
CA VAL A 112 -6.84 7.01 -9.90
C VAL A 112 -5.94 7.98 -10.67
N THR A 113 -5.04 7.48 -11.52
CA THR A 113 -4.11 8.28 -12.34
C THR A 113 -4.72 8.86 -13.62
N LYS A 114 -6.06 8.93 -13.69
CA LYS A 114 -6.80 9.29 -14.91
C LYS A 114 -7.28 10.73 -14.96
#